data_AF-A0A532VHT8-F1
#
_entry.id   AF-A0A532VHT8-F1
#
_cell.length_a   1.000
_cell.length_b   1.000
_cell.length_c   1.000
_cell.angle_alpha   90.00
_cell.angle_beta   90.00
_cell.angle_gamma   90.00
#
_symmetry.space_group_name_H-M   'P 1'
#
loop_
_entity.id
_entity.type
_entity.pdbx_description
1 polymer ?
#
loop_
_entity_poly.entity_id
_entity_poly.type
_entity_poly.pdbx_seq_one_letter_code
_entity_poly.pdbx_strand_id
1 'polypeptide(L)'
;MKRDRILVLFLLVLLGVYSPLTCATAQVPVGELTVIRISEETIVDEKGDLHVNLEWKIPTGALYTQIRRNYPNPYMILREFLPQRATREVANAKTEYNDLKRSLQLSTDFLGAAVNKKGRWEIYVGKGTECIWVENQKATFLQIIPQDSQMIEVMDLMVILPQKASSIRYEEDKGLLTYALPEKHVLGRCELTVSVKCKPRIMAATYKLYGNSRVFEESMWVAKTLFRNTGKCNIRNLKVSYKLGEYSEWSAPKSYSLIVPGGCVVDLYYPVISSKVTELMTRSPVDLQINYTYEDGKGNTYSDIAAERIEILGINQIEFSNLTVEEKTGAWADNFSNVPLLTAWVTHLDSPVKALAGMVSQLAGGVPTALDRESAIKFCRVLYDLEVANGMAYQTPSGFLIQYSPGQDIKYPRDVLRDKSGTCVDLAILYASACEAVGLETVLVVIPGHSFPVIILPDGRPLPVESTAISGPKGAAPFDQAVELGLKQLAQRKIGMYYVLDVQEMREQGVISPELPKLEADILKRWGWHLPDTGGN
;
A
#
# COMPACT_ATOMS: atom_id res chain seq x y z
N MET A 1 17.58 7.26 -2.46
CA MET A 1 16.95 8.21 -3.42
C MET A 1 15.45 8.15 -3.21
N LYS A 2 14.81 9.23 -2.73
CA LYS A 2 13.35 9.28 -2.50
C LYS A 2 12.63 9.12 -3.85
N ARG A 3 12.02 7.96 -4.07
CA ARG A 3 11.28 7.61 -5.28
C ARG A 3 9.82 8.01 -5.11
N ASP A 4 9.49 9.22 -5.54
CA ASP A 4 8.10 9.63 -5.76
C ASP A 4 7.63 8.97 -7.07
N ARG A 5 7.03 7.77 -6.97
CA ARG A 5 6.55 6.96 -8.10
C ARG A 5 5.06 7.23 -8.31
N ILE A 6 4.70 8.10 -9.26
CA ILE A 6 3.29 8.31 -9.62
C ILE A 6 3.16 8.36 -11.14
N LEU A 7 3.10 7.17 -11.73
CA LEU A 7 2.17 6.68 -12.76
C LEU A 7 2.51 5.19 -13.01
N VAL A 8 2.78 4.45 -11.93
CA VAL A 8 3.38 3.10 -11.98
C VAL A 8 2.27 2.09 -11.77
N LEU A 9 1.49 1.81 -12.80
CA LEU A 9 0.24 1.06 -12.58
C LEU A 9 0.20 -0.36 -13.14
N PHE A 10 1.23 -0.85 -13.85
CA PHE A 10 1.04 -2.10 -14.60
C PHE A 10 1.90 -3.28 -14.19
N LEU A 11 3.03 -3.07 -13.53
CA LEU A 11 3.99 -4.17 -13.36
C LEU A 11 4.48 -4.43 -11.94
N LEU A 12 4.21 -3.54 -10.96
CA LEU A 12 4.43 -3.89 -9.56
C LEU A 12 3.53 -5.07 -9.11
N VAL A 13 2.37 -5.27 -9.75
CA VAL A 13 1.47 -6.40 -9.45
C VAL A 13 1.76 -7.62 -10.33
N LEU A 14 2.32 -7.42 -11.52
CA LEU A 14 2.71 -8.50 -12.45
C LEU A 14 4.10 -9.08 -12.14
N LEU A 15 5.01 -8.28 -11.59
CA LEU A 15 6.40 -8.63 -11.25
C LEU A 15 6.90 -8.10 -9.88
N GLY A 16 6.27 -7.09 -9.29
CA GLY A 16 6.80 -6.41 -8.08
C GLY A 16 6.29 -6.87 -6.72
N VAL A 17 5.60 -8.02 -6.63
CA VAL A 17 5.44 -8.75 -5.34
C VAL A 17 6.70 -9.60 -5.05
N TYR A 18 7.70 -9.55 -5.93
CA TYR A 18 8.85 -10.44 -5.95
C TYR A 18 10.14 -9.67 -5.69
N SER A 19 10.49 -9.50 -4.41
CA SER A 19 11.92 -9.36 -4.06
C SER A 19 12.54 -10.76 -4.13
N PRO A 20 13.54 -11.01 -5.01
CA PRO A 20 14.24 -12.27 -4.99
C PRO A 20 15.24 -12.23 -3.83
N LEU A 21 14.83 -12.72 -2.66
CA LEU A 21 15.77 -13.35 -1.74
C LEU A 21 16.24 -14.65 -2.42
N THR A 22 17.24 -14.49 -3.28
CA THR A 22 17.83 -15.55 -4.09
C THR A 22 18.47 -16.61 -3.20
N CYS A 23 18.12 -17.87 -3.46
CA CYS A 23 18.96 -19.03 -3.16
C CYS A 23 18.62 -20.12 -4.18
N ALA A 24 19.29 -20.07 -5.33
CA ALA A 24 19.78 -21.20 -6.15
C ALA A 24 19.98 -20.73 -7.59
N THR A 25 21.21 -20.93 -8.08
CA THR A 25 21.73 -20.55 -9.38
C THR A 25 21.02 -21.27 -10.53
N ALA A 26 20.14 -20.56 -11.23
CA ALA A 26 20.06 -20.68 -12.68
C ALA A 26 20.80 -19.46 -13.24
N GLN A 27 21.95 -19.68 -13.89
CA GLN A 27 22.64 -18.63 -14.63
C GLN A 27 21.74 -18.13 -15.75
N VAL A 28 20.98 -17.06 -15.47
CA VAL A 28 20.48 -16.16 -16.51
C VAL A 28 21.66 -15.25 -16.88
N PRO A 29 21.95 -15.04 -18.17
CA PRO A 29 23.16 -14.33 -18.58
C PRO A 29 23.18 -12.91 -18.00
N VAL A 30 24.30 -12.54 -17.37
CA VAL A 30 24.61 -11.16 -17.02
C VAL A 30 24.76 -10.39 -18.33
N GLY A 31 23.87 -9.43 -18.62
CA GLY A 31 24.12 -8.45 -19.68
C GLY A 31 22.94 -7.74 -20.35
N GLU A 32 21.70 -8.23 -20.30
CA GLU A 32 20.59 -7.59 -21.02
C GLU A 32 19.53 -6.99 -20.08
N LEU A 33 19.42 -5.67 -20.10
CA LEU A 33 18.36 -4.92 -19.45
C LEU A 33 17.04 -5.18 -20.19
N THR A 34 16.02 -5.71 -19.50
CA THR A 34 14.69 -5.87 -20.07
C THR A 34 13.97 -4.53 -20.09
N VAL A 35 13.59 -4.06 -21.29
CA VAL A 35 12.87 -2.79 -21.47
C VAL A 35 11.44 -3.05 -21.90
N ILE A 36 10.48 -2.70 -21.06
CA ILE A 36 9.06 -2.65 -21.43
C ILE A 36 8.74 -1.25 -21.93
N ARG A 37 8.17 -1.15 -23.14
CA ARG A 37 7.76 0.13 -23.72
C ARG A 37 6.28 0.33 -23.55
N ILE A 38 5.91 1.50 -23.06
CA ILE A 38 4.53 1.92 -22.84
C ILE A 38 4.29 3.14 -23.72
N SER A 39 3.23 3.13 -24.51
CA SER A 39 2.80 4.30 -25.27
C SER A 39 1.43 4.72 -24.81
N GLU A 40 1.30 5.96 -24.36
CA GLU A 40 0.04 6.59 -23.93
C GLU A 40 -0.35 7.70 -24.92
N GLU A 41 -1.57 7.64 -25.44
CA GLU A 41 -2.22 8.78 -26.09
C GLU A 41 -3.42 9.22 -25.26
N THR A 42 -3.42 10.48 -24.85
CA THR A 42 -4.42 11.09 -23.99
C THR A 42 -5.07 12.27 -24.72
N ILE A 43 -6.38 12.21 -24.96
CA ILE A 43 -7.15 13.35 -25.47
C ILE A 43 -7.90 13.99 -24.32
N VAL A 44 -7.70 15.28 -24.11
CA VAL A 44 -8.36 16.06 -23.07
C VAL A 44 -9.53 16.81 -23.68
N ASP A 45 -10.72 16.67 -23.11
CA ASP A 45 -11.90 17.37 -23.58
C ASP A 45 -12.10 18.75 -22.93
N GLU A 46 -13.11 19.51 -23.38
CA GLU A 46 -13.37 20.86 -22.88
C GLU A 46 -13.93 20.89 -21.43
N LYS A 47 -14.37 19.75 -20.88
CA LYS A 47 -14.87 19.62 -19.50
C LYS A 47 -13.86 19.03 -18.53
N GLY A 48 -12.70 18.61 -19.03
CA GLY A 48 -11.57 18.12 -18.25
C GLY A 48 -11.55 16.60 -18.04
N ASP A 49 -12.33 15.85 -18.79
CA ASP A 49 -12.18 14.40 -18.84
C ASP A 49 -11.01 14.05 -19.78
N LEU A 50 -10.29 12.99 -19.44
CA LEU A 50 -9.17 12.45 -20.23
C LEU A 50 -9.61 11.14 -20.88
N HIS A 51 -9.52 11.07 -22.21
CA HIS A 51 -9.72 9.84 -22.98
C HIS A 51 -8.36 9.22 -23.28
N VAL A 52 -8.07 8.06 -22.69
CA VAL A 52 -6.74 7.47 -22.68
C VAL A 52 -6.70 6.16 -23.44
N ASN A 53 -5.71 6.02 -24.32
CA ASN A 53 -5.32 4.78 -24.96
C ASN A 53 -3.88 4.44 -24.59
N LEU A 54 -3.67 3.25 -24.04
CA LEU A 54 -2.38 2.76 -23.57
C LEU A 54 -2.03 1.45 -24.28
N GLU A 55 -0.78 1.32 -24.74
CA GLU A 55 -0.23 0.08 -25.30
C GLU A 55 1.07 -0.30 -24.57
N TRP A 56 1.08 -1.44 -23.89
CA TRP A 56 2.30 -2.05 -23.34
C TRP A 56 2.86 -3.03 -24.33
N LYS A 57 4.06 -2.76 -24.86
CA LYS A 57 4.77 -3.66 -25.76
C LYS A 57 5.75 -4.51 -24.97
N ILE A 58 5.52 -5.82 -24.95
CA ILE A 58 6.34 -6.77 -24.21
C ILE A 58 7.54 -7.20 -25.08
N PRO A 59 8.79 -7.06 -24.59
CA PRO A 59 9.99 -7.16 -25.42
C PRO A 59 10.23 -8.58 -25.97
N THR A 60 9.93 -9.62 -25.20
CA THR A 60 10.21 -11.01 -25.59
C THR A 60 8.95 -11.87 -25.62
N GLY A 61 8.92 -12.86 -26.52
CA GLY A 61 7.82 -13.82 -26.59
C GLY A 61 7.68 -14.66 -25.31
N ALA A 62 8.80 -15.04 -24.70
CA ALA A 62 8.81 -15.80 -23.44
C ALA A 62 8.14 -15.02 -22.30
N LEU A 63 8.48 -13.74 -22.14
CA LEU A 63 7.87 -12.88 -21.12
C LEU A 63 6.37 -12.67 -21.41
N TYR A 64 6.00 -12.43 -22.67
CA TYR A 64 4.59 -12.27 -23.06
C TYR A 64 3.77 -13.54 -22.77
N THR A 65 4.26 -14.72 -23.15
CA THR A 65 3.60 -16.00 -22.86
C THR A 65 3.51 -16.26 -21.36
N GLN A 66 4.54 -15.91 -20.59
CA GLN A 66 4.54 -16.03 -19.13
C GLN A 66 3.48 -15.12 -18.50
N ILE A 67 3.41 -13.86 -18.91
CA ILE A 67 2.38 -12.89 -18.47
C ILE A 67 0.99 -13.44 -18.79
N ARG A 68 0.73 -13.85 -20.04
CA ARG A 68 -0.58 -14.37 -20.45
C ARG A 68 -0.96 -15.65 -19.71
N ARG A 69 0.01 -16.52 -19.42
CA ARG A 69 -0.23 -17.75 -18.64
C ARG A 69 -0.61 -17.44 -17.19
N ASN A 70 0.06 -16.47 -16.58
CA ASN A 70 -0.18 -16.08 -15.19
C ASN A 70 -1.43 -15.20 -15.04
N TYR A 71 -1.78 -14.43 -16.07
CA TYR A 71 -2.91 -13.49 -16.09
C TYR A 71 -3.71 -13.65 -17.39
N PRO A 72 -4.42 -14.78 -17.56
CA PRO A 72 -5.13 -15.09 -18.81
C PRO A 72 -6.29 -14.12 -19.09
N ASN A 73 -6.88 -13.53 -18.05
CA ASN A 73 -7.87 -12.47 -18.17
C ASN A 73 -7.19 -11.09 -18.08
N PRO A 74 -7.14 -10.29 -19.16
CA PRO A 74 -6.50 -8.97 -19.12
C PRO A 74 -7.24 -7.97 -18.21
N TYR A 75 -8.52 -8.21 -17.87
CA TYR A 75 -9.27 -7.39 -16.92
C TYR A 75 -8.69 -7.43 -15.50
N MET A 76 -7.88 -8.45 -15.16
CA MET A 76 -7.01 -8.43 -13.98
C MET A 76 -6.24 -7.13 -13.81
N ILE A 77 -5.86 -6.53 -14.92
CA ILE A 77 -4.92 -5.42 -14.96
C ILE A 77 -5.67 -4.09 -14.81
N LEU A 78 -7.00 -4.10 -14.97
CA LEU A 78 -7.84 -2.98 -14.57
C LEU A 78 -7.96 -2.83 -13.05
N ARG A 79 -7.42 -3.76 -12.24
CA ARG A 79 -7.60 -3.77 -10.78
C ARG A 79 -7.16 -2.47 -10.10
N GLU A 80 -6.10 -1.87 -10.61
CA GLU A 80 -5.55 -0.63 -10.04
C GLU A 80 -6.34 0.63 -10.48
N PHE A 81 -7.17 0.50 -11.52
CA PHE A 81 -8.17 1.49 -11.91
C PHE A 81 -9.52 1.26 -11.23
N LEU A 82 -9.63 0.25 -10.36
CA LEU A 82 -10.89 -0.04 -9.72
C LEU A 82 -11.31 1.08 -8.77
N PRO A 83 -12.61 1.36 -8.68
CA PRO A 83 -13.14 2.46 -7.90
C PRO A 83 -12.65 2.55 -6.46
N GLN A 84 -12.39 1.43 -5.76
CA GLN A 84 -12.01 1.46 -4.33
C GLN A 84 -10.51 1.55 -4.06
N ARG A 85 -9.67 1.60 -5.11
CA ARG A 85 -8.22 1.84 -4.98
C ARG A 85 -7.76 3.05 -5.77
N ALA A 86 -8.32 3.24 -6.96
CA ALA A 86 -7.91 4.29 -7.86
C ALA A 86 -8.14 5.67 -7.25
N THR A 87 -7.12 6.53 -7.38
CA THR A 87 -7.20 7.96 -7.09
C THR A 87 -8.06 8.71 -8.10
N ARG A 88 -8.29 8.11 -9.28
CA ARG A 88 -9.12 8.64 -10.35
C ARG A 88 -10.49 7.96 -10.40
N GLU A 89 -11.45 8.62 -11.03
CA GLU A 89 -12.73 8.01 -11.38
C GLU A 89 -12.68 7.56 -12.84
N VAL A 90 -13.04 6.31 -13.07
CA VAL A 90 -12.78 5.59 -14.32
C VAL A 90 -14.11 5.24 -14.97
N ALA A 91 -14.21 5.45 -16.27
CA ALA A 91 -15.35 5.04 -17.09
C ALA A 91 -14.88 4.37 -18.38
N ASN A 92 -15.79 3.58 -18.99
CA ASN A 92 -15.61 2.98 -20.31
C ASN A 92 -14.31 2.16 -20.50
N ALA A 93 -13.78 1.58 -19.43
CA ALA A 93 -12.54 0.83 -19.45
C ALA A 93 -12.66 -0.47 -20.26
N LYS A 94 -11.70 -0.70 -21.17
CA LYS A 94 -11.58 -1.91 -21.99
C LYS A 94 -10.13 -2.34 -22.05
N THR A 95 -9.88 -3.64 -21.96
CA THR A 95 -8.51 -4.18 -22.02
C THR A 95 -8.46 -5.47 -22.82
N GLU A 96 -7.40 -5.63 -23.63
CA GLU A 96 -7.21 -6.82 -24.46
C GLU A 96 -5.74 -7.13 -24.73
N TYR A 97 -5.44 -8.42 -24.88
CA TYR A 97 -4.15 -8.91 -25.35
C TYR A 97 -4.11 -8.91 -26.88
N ASN A 98 -3.00 -8.42 -27.45
CA ASN A 98 -2.70 -8.49 -28.87
C ASN A 98 -1.50 -9.42 -29.11
N ASP A 99 -1.81 -10.68 -29.44
CA ASP A 99 -0.81 -11.73 -29.65
C ASP A 99 0.14 -11.43 -30.81
N LEU A 100 -0.33 -10.75 -31.86
CA LEU A 100 0.49 -10.40 -33.03
C LEU A 100 1.56 -9.36 -32.70
N LYS A 101 1.20 -8.37 -31.85
CA LYS A 101 2.10 -7.30 -31.42
C LYS A 101 2.87 -7.63 -30.15
N ARG A 102 2.54 -8.73 -29.46
CA ARG A 102 2.98 -9.04 -28.09
C ARG A 102 2.70 -7.84 -27.18
N SER A 103 1.47 -7.33 -27.24
CA SER A 103 1.08 -6.16 -26.48
C SER A 103 -0.17 -6.39 -25.67
N LEU A 104 -0.36 -5.53 -24.68
CA LEU A 104 -1.58 -5.35 -23.94
C LEU A 104 -2.10 -3.95 -24.25
N GLN A 105 -3.39 -3.83 -24.54
CA GLN A 105 -4.02 -2.56 -24.89
C GLN A 105 -5.08 -2.21 -23.85
N LEU A 106 -5.11 -0.95 -23.43
CA LEU A 106 -6.13 -0.38 -22.54
C LEU A 106 -6.71 0.87 -23.17
N SER A 107 -8.04 1.00 -23.15
CA SER A 107 -8.75 2.23 -23.46
C SER A 107 -9.69 2.59 -22.32
N THR A 108 -9.67 3.83 -21.84
CA THR A 108 -10.50 4.27 -20.71
C THR A 108 -10.67 5.79 -20.63
N ASP A 109 -11.72 6.23 -19.93
CA ASP A 109 -11.94 7.63 -19.58
C ASP A 109 -11.60 7.88 -18.11
N PHE A 110 -10.78 8.90 -17.83
CA PHE A 110 -10.59 9.44 -16.49
C PHE A 110 -11.43 10.70 -16.31
N LEU A 111 -12.46 10.61 -15.47
CA LEU A 111 -13.41 11.69 -15.24
C LEU A 111 -12.81 12.75 -14.31
N GLY A 112 -12.91 14.02 -14.69
CA GLY A 112 -12.40 15.16 -13.90
C GLY A 112 -10.88 15.09 -13.63
N ALA A 113 -10.12 14.47 -14.53
CA ALA A 113 -8.67 14.33 -14.37
C ALA A 113 -7.91 15.62 -14.71
N ALA A 114 -8.50 16.50 -15.54
CA ALA A 114 -8.11 17.91 -15.61
C ALA A 114 -9.10 18.73 -14.77
N VAL A 115 -8.58 19.53 -13.84
CA VAL A 115 -9.42 20.37 -12.96
C VAL A 115 -9.05 21.83 -13.08
N ASN A 116 -10.02 22.73 -12.94
CA ASN A 116 -9.75 24.15 -12.94
C ASN A 116 -9.47 24.67 -11.51
N LYS A 117 -8.24 25.12 -11.27
CA LYS A 117 -7.81 25.74 -10.01
C LYS A 117 -7.21 27.10 -10.30
N LYS A 118 -7.62 28.10 -9.52
CA LYS A 118 -7.14 29.49 -9.65
C LYS A 118 -7.25 30.03 -11.09
N GLY A 119 -8.31 29.64 -11.79
CA GLY A 119 -8.59 30.07 -13.16
C GLY A 119 -7.81 29.34 -14.26
N ARG A 120 -7.02 28.32 -13.94
CA ARG A 120 -6.27 27.51 -14.92
C ARG A 120 -6.65 26.05 -14.81
N TRP A 121 -6.67 25.36 -15.95
CA TRP A 121 -6.82 23.91 -15.97
C TRP A 121 -5.47 23.26 -15.67
N GLU A 122 -5.49 22.22 -14.84
CA GLU A 122 -4.33 21.50 -14.37
C GLU A 122 -4.53 19.99 -14.59
N ILE A 123 -3.55 19.34 -15.21
CA ILE A 123 -3.46 17.89 -15.38
C ILE A 123 -2.19 17.43 -14.67
N TYR A 124 -2.31 16.44 -13.80
CA TYR A 124 -1.16 15.79 -13.21
C TYR A 124 -0.65 14.68 -14.14
N VAL A 125 0.55 14.87 -14.70
CA VAL A 125 1.23 13.95 -15.63
C VAL A 125 2.33 13.12 -14.95
N GLY A 126 2.49 13.26 -13.63
CA GLY A 126 3.50 12.54 -12.86
C GLY A 126 4.75 13.37 -12.58
N LYS A 127 5.25 13.28 -11.36
CA LYS A 127 6.53 13.88 -10.96
C LYS A 127 7.70 13.07 -11.54
N GLY A 128 8.75 13.76 -11.99
CA GLY A 128 9.90 13.12 -12.65
C GLY A 128 9.62 12.67 -14.08
N THR A 129 8.54 13.19 -14.68
CA THR A 129 8.22 13.02 -16.09
C THR A 129 8.93 14.12 -16.89
N GLU A 130 9.74 13.76 -17.87
CA GLU A 130 10.48 14.71 -18.70
C GLU A 130 9.58 15.22 -19.83
N CYS A 131 9.50 16.54 -20.01
CA CYS A 131 8.78 17.12 -21.14
C CYS A 131 9.70 17.22 -22.36
N ILE A 132 9.46 16.34 -23.34
CA ILE A 132 10.26 16.27 -24.56
C ILE A 132 9.90 17.40 -25.51
N TRP A 133 8.61 17.70 -25.64
CA TRP A 133 8.13 18.62 -26.65
C TRP A 133 6.74 19.18 -26.32
N VAL A 134 6.52 20.47 -26.59
CA VAL A 134 5.20 21.11 -26.56
C VAL A 134 5.07 21.99 -27.79
N GLU A 135 4.10 21.69 -28.64
CA GLU A 135 3.76 22.54 -29.78
C GLU A 135 2.25 22.52 -30.03
N ASN A 136 1.69 23.68 -30.35
CA ASN A 136 0.25 23.86 -30.53
C ASN A 136 -0.53 23.38 -29.30
N GLN A 137 -1.41 22.38 -29.46
CA GLN A 137 -2.18 21.77 -28.38
C GLN A 137 -1.66 20.38 -28.02
N LYS A 138 -0.43 20.02 -28.43
CA LYS A 138 0.17 18.71 -28.15
C LYS A 138 1.37 18.87 -27.23
N ALA A 139 1.43 18.02 -26.21
CA ALA A 139 2.57 17.89 -25.31
C ALA A 139 3.01 16.43 -25.27
N THR A 140 4.31 16.18 -25.43
CA THR A 140 4.91 14.85 -25.38
C THR A 140 5.88 14.76 -24.22
N PHE A 141 5.76 13.68 -23.47
CA PHE A 141 6.54 13.41 -22.28
C PHE A 141 7.19 12.03 -22.35
N LEU A 142 8.28 11.88 -21.60
CA LEU A 142 9.00 10.64 -21.39
C LEU A 142 9.12 10.37 -19.90
N GLN A 143 8.87 9.14 -19.49
CA GLN A 143 9.15 8.69 -18.14
C GLN A 143 9.94 7.38 -18.17
N ILE A 144 11.05 7.32 -17.43
CA ILE A 144 11.84 6.11 -17.27
C ILE A 144 11.70 5.63 -15.84
N ILE A 145 11.18 4.41 -15.67
CA ILE A 145 10.78 3.87 -14.37
C ILE A 145 11.57 2.58 -14.14
N PRO A 146 12.59 2.59 -13.27
CA PRO A 146 13.30 1.36 -12.92
C PRO A 146 12.38 0.48 -12.06
N GLN A 147 12.15 -0.75 -12.51
CA GLN A 147 11.34 -1.74 -11.79
C GLN A 147 12.23 -2.51 -10.80
N ASP A 148 13.35 -3.06 -11.28
CA ASP A 148 14.40 -3.69 -10.48
C ASP A 148 15.79 -3.46 -11.10
N SER A 149 16.80 -4.23 -10.70
CA SER A 149 18.17 -4.12 -11.22
C SER A 149 18.35 -4.52 -12.70
N GLN A 150 17.39 -5.22 -13.29
CA GLN A 150 17.47 -5.79 -14.63
C GLN A 150 16.26 -5.41 -15.52
N MET A 151 15.27 -4.71 -14.99
CA MET A 151 14.09 -4.27 -15.72
C MET A 151 13.81 -2.77 -15.56
N ILE A 152 13.59 -2.12 -16.70
CA ILE A 152 13.08 -0.75 -16.76
C ILE A 152 11.83 -0.66 -17.62
N GLU A 153 10.97 0.28 -17.28
CA GLU A 153 9.88 0.74 -18.11
C GLU A 153 10.25 2.08 -18.73
N VAL A 154 9.93 2.23 -20.01
CA VAL A 154 10.05 3.48 -20.73
C VAL A 154 8.66 3.82 -21.26
N MET A 155 8.11 4.92 -20.78
CA MET A 155 6.77 5.38 -21.12
C MET A 155 6.83 6.67 -21.92
N ASP A 156 6.27 6.61 -23.13
CA ASP A 156 6.07 7.75 -24.02
C ASP A 156 4.61 8.22 -23.84
N LEU A 157 4.40 9.45 -23.36
CA LEU A 157 3.05 9.99 -23.16
C LEU A 157 2.79 11.15 -24.11
N MET A 158 1.68 11.11 -24.83
CA MET A 158 1.20 12.21 -25.67
C MET A 158 -0.12 12.74 -25.14
N VAL A 159 -0.11 14.00 -24.69
CA VAL A 159 -1.32 14.70 -24.26
C VAL A 159 -1.76 15.68 -25.34
N ILE A 160 -2.98 15.50 -25.83
CA ILE A 160 -3.65 16.34 -26.82
C ILE A 160 -4.72 17.17 -26.10
N LEU A 161 -4.45 18.46 -25.96
CA LEU A 161 -5.33 19.43 -25.31
C LEU A 161 -6.45 19.92 -26.25
N PRO A 162 -7.54 20.50 -25.72
CA PRO A 162 -8.60 21.05 -26.55
C PRO A 162 -8.07 22.12 -27.51
N GLN A 163 -8.66 22.25 -28.70
CA GLN A 163 -8.17 23.16 -29.76
C GLN A 163 -8.04 24.63 -29.29
N LYS A 164 -8.89 25.08 -28.36
CA LYS A 164 -8.87 26.44 -27.80
C LYS A 164 -7.92 26.60 -26.62
N ALA A 165 -7.18 25.56 -26.25
CA ALA A 165 -6.19 25.62 -25.18
C ALA A 165 -5.07 26.59 -25.56
N SER A 166 -4.73 27.45 -24.60
CA SER A 166 -3.69 28.45 -24.74
C SER A 166 -2.86 28.55 -23.47
N SER A 167 -1.75 29.29 -23.52
CA SER A 167 -0.87 29.52 -22.37
C SER A 167 -0.41 28.21 -21.71
N ILE A 168 -0.08 27.19 -22.50
CA ILE A 168 0.30 25.86 -22.02
C ILE A 168 1.66 25.96 -21.32
N ARG A 169 1.77 25.38 -20.13
CA ARG A 169 2.99 25.36 -19.31
C ARG A 169 3.12 24.04 -18.59
N TYR A 170 4.33 23.50 -18.54
CA TYR A 170 4.66 22.34 -17.74
C TYR A 170 5.52 22.75 -16.54
N GLU A 171 5.12 22.35 -15.33
CA GLU A 171 5.87 22.54 -14.09
C GLU A 171 6.47 21.20 -13.68
N GLU A 172 7.70 20.93 -14.12
CA GLU A 172 8.40 19.64 -13.97
C GLU A 172 8.52 19.18 -12.50
N ASP A 173 8.91 20.09 -11.60
CA ASP A 173 9.04 19.80 -10.15
C ASP A 173 7.75 19.28 -9.51
N LYS A 174 6.60 19.67 -10.08
CA LYS A 174 5.26 19.30 -9.63
C LYS A 174 4.60 18.24 -10.50
N GLY A 175 5.18 17.88 -11.64
CA GLY A 175 4.54 16.98 -12.59
C GLY A 175 3.22 17.51 -13.15
N LEU A 176 3.07 18.82 -13.32
CA LEU A 176 1.78 19.45 -13.62
C LEU A 176 1.79 20.15 -14.99
N LEU A 177 0.91 19.72 -15.89
CA LEU A 177 0.63 20.40 -17.15
C LEU A 177 -0.55 21.36 -16.93
N THR A 178 -0.35 22.65 -17.20
CA THR A 178 -1.37 23.68 -17.02
C THR A 178 -1.70 24.40 -18.32
N TYR A 179 -2.96 24.78 -18.51
CA TYR A 179 -3.43 25.49 -19.70
C TYR A 179 -4.65 26.36 -19.37
N ALA A 180 -4.96 27.29 -20.28
CA ALA A 180 -6.15 28.13 -20.21
C ALA A 180 -7.14 27.71 -21.30
N LEU A 181 -8.43 27.70 -20.97
CA LEU A 181 -9.52 27.59 -21.94
C LEU A 181 -10.40 28.84 -21.85
N PRO A 182 -10.89 29.37 -23.00
CA PRO A 182 -11.90 30.41 -23.00
C PRO A 182 -13.15 29.92 -22.28
N GLU A 183 -13.61 30.70 -21.29
CA GLU A 183 -14.83 30.35 -20.58
C GLU A 183 -16.04 30.54 -21.50
N LYS A 184 -16.92 29.54 -21.53
CA LYS A 184 -18.27 29.71 -22.09
C LYS A 184 -19.20 30.12 -20.96
N HIS A 185 -19.78 31.31 -21.08
CA HIS A 185 -20.88 31.71 -20.20
C HIS A 185 -22.14 30.95 -20.59
N VAL A 186 -22.53 29.98 -19.77
CA VAL A 186 -23.74 29.18 -20.01
C VAL A 186 -24.79 29.54 -18.96
N LEU A 187 -25.94 30.03 -19.44
CA LEU A 187 -27.09 30.36 -18.60
C LEU A 187 -27.98 29.12 -18.43
N GLY A 188 -28.41 28.84 -17.20
CA GLY A 188 -29.31 27.73 -16.92
C GLY A 188 -29.39 27.38 -15.45
N ARG A 189 -30.11 26.30 -15.14
CA ARG A 189 -30.17 25.75 -13.78
C ARG A 189 -28.80 25.18 -13.38
N CYS A 190 -28.36 25.52 -12.18
CA CYS A 190 -27.18 24.96 -11.56
C CYS A 190 -27.57 23.73 -10.75
N GLU A 191 -26.84 22.64 -10.95
CA GLU A 191 -27.10 21.38 -10.27
C GLU A 191 -25.79 20.61 -10.12
N LEU A 192 -25.47 20.26 -8.88
CA LEU A 192 -24.28 19.50 -8.51
C LEU A 192 -24.74 18.19 -7.88
N THR A 193 -24.39 17.07 -8.48
CA THR A 193 -24.57 15.75 -7.86
C THR A 193 -23.28 15.34 -7.17
N VAL A 194 -23.44 14.74 -5.99
CA VAL A 194 -22.32 14.29 -5.16
C VAL A 194 -22.45 12.79 -4.94
N SER A 195 -21.39 12.06 -5.23
CA SER A 195 -21.28 10.63 -4.96
C SER A 195 -20.04 10.38 -4.12
N VAL A 196 -20.21 9.69 -3.00
CA VAL A 196 -19.12 9.36 -2.09
C VAL A 196 -18.81 7.87 -2.21
N LYS A 197 -17.53 7.55 -2.38
CA LYS A 197 -16.99 6.20 -2.20
C LYS A 197 -16.09 6.26 -0.99
N CYS A 198 -16.24 5.33 -0.07
CA CYS A 198 -15.40 5.24 1.12
C CYS A 198 -14.89 3.81 1.29
N LYS A 199 -13.73 3.68 1.94
CA LYS A 199 -13.33 2.38 2.46
C LYS A 199 -14.33 2.01 3.56
N PRO A 200 -15.05 0.88 3.45
CA PRO A 200 -16.06 0.51 4.45
C PRO A 200 -15.46 0.38 5.85
N ARG A 201 -14.17 0.02 5.91
CA ARG A 201 -13.41 -0.13 7.13
C ARG A 201 -12.03 0.47 6.98
N ILE A 202 -11.52 1.01 8.08
CA ILE A 202 -10.13 1.41 8.23
C ILE A 202 -9.52 0.75 9.47
N MET A 203 -8.20 0.57 9.51
CA MET A 203 -7.50 -0.12 10.59
C MET A 203 -6.86 0.86 11.56
N ALA A 204 -7.18 0.75 12.86
CA ALA A 204 -6.52 1.54 13.90
C ALA A 204 -5.01 1.28 13.95
N ALA A 205 -4.57 0.05 13.69
CA ALA A 205 -3.14 -0.31 13.67
C ALA A 205 -2.31 0.45 12.64
N THR A 206 -2.94 0.92 11.56
CA THR A 206 -2.26 1.63 10.47
C THR A 206 -2.76 3.06 10.28
N TYR A 207 -3.36 3.64 11.31
CA TYR A 207 -4.06 4.92 11.23
C TYR A 207 -3.22 6.07 10.63
N LYS A 208 -1.90 6.04 10.87
CA LYS A 208 -0.94 7.04 10.37
C LYS A 208 -0.78 7.01 8.84
N LEU A 209 -1.02 5.88 8.19
CA LEU A 209 -0.92 5.73 6.74
C LEU A 209 -2.02 6.47 6.00
N TYR A 210 -3.22 6.56 6.58
CA TYR A 210 -4.37 7.20 5.92
C TYR A 210 -4.16 8.71 5.71
N GLY A 211 -3.26 9.34 6.47
CA GLY A 211 -2.86 10.74 6.28
C GLY A 211 -1.74 10.94 5.27
N ASN A 212 -1.16 9.87 4.72
CA ASN A 212 -0.03 9.94 3.82
C ASN A 212 -0.47 9.64 2.38
N SER A 213 -0.52 10.67 1.54
CA SER A 213 -0.95 10.52 0.14
C SER A 213 0.15 9.98 -0.78
N ARG A 214 1.33 9.58 -0.29
CA ARG A 214 2.49 9.20 -1.11
C ARG A 214 2.86 7.71 -1.00
N VAL A 215 2.08 6.95 -0.26
CA VAL A 215 2.38 5.55 0.08
C VAL A 215 1.35 4.64 -0.54
N PHE A 216 1.73 3.39 -0.83
CA PHE A 216 0.85 2.40 -1.46
C PHE A 216 0.10 2.93 -2.68
N GLU A 217 0.81 3.59 -3.60
CA GLU A 217 0.21 4.12 -4.84
C GLU A 217 -0.95 5.09 -4.54
N GLU A 218 -0.82 5.84 -3.44
CA GLU A 218 -1.81 6.79 -2.92
C GLU A 218 -3.16 6.13 -2.55
N SER A 219 -3.25 4.80 -2.48
CA SER A 219 -4.50 4.06 -2.25
C SER A 219 -5.00 4.12 -0.80
N MET A 220 -4.29 4.81 0.09
CA MET A 220 -4.63 4.96 1.51
C MET A 220 -5.64 6.09 1.79
N TRP A 221 -6.33 6.62 0.79
CA TRP A 221 -7.44 7.55 1.01
C TRP A 221 -8.58 6.86 1.78
N VAL A 222 -9.33 7.60 2.60
CA VAL A 222 -10.52 7.10 3.31
C VAL A 222 -11.80 7.34 2.52
N ALA A 223 -11.85 8.45 1.79
CA ALA A 223 -12.97 8.81 0.94
C ALA A 223 -12.51 9.30 -0.43
N LYS A 224 -13.29 8.99 -1.47
CA LYS A 224 -13.25 9.59 -2.80
C LYS A 224 -14.61 10.18 -3.10
N THR A 225 -14.69 11.49 -3.29
CA THR A 225 -15.93 12.20 -3.58
C THR A 225 -15.91 12.70 -5.02
N LEU A 226 -16.90 12.25 -5.80
CA LEU A 226 -17.16 12.73 -7.14
C LEU A 226 -18.22 13.82 -7.09
N PHE A 227 -17.84 15.03 -7.50
CA PHE A 227 -18.74 16.15 -7.75
C PHE A 227 -18.96 16.27 -9.25
N ARG A 228 -20.20 16.13 -9.72
CA ARG A 228 -20.55 16.25 -11.14
C ARG A 228 -21.52 17.40 -11.35
N ASN A 229 -21.20 18.28 -12.29
CA ASN A 229 -22.12 19.31 -12.74
C ASN A 229 -23.14 18.70 -13.72
N THR A 230 -24.33 18.36 -13.24
CA THR A 230 -25.43 17.85 -14.06
C THR A 230 -26.33 18.96 -14.60
N GLY A 231 -26.09 20.20 -14.16
CA GLY A 231 -26.81 21.38 -14.60
C GLY A 231 -26.37 21.90 -15.96
N LYS A 232 -26.86 23.10 -16.29
CA LYS A 232 -26.56 23.82 -17.53
C LYS A 232 -25.70 25.07 -17.31
N CYS A 233 -25.40 25.43 -16.07
CA CYS A 233 -24.58 26.59 -15.72
C CYS A 233 -23.17 26.16 -15.29
N ASN A 234 -22.23 27.10 -15.22
CA ASN A 234 -20.94 26.88 -14.56
C ASN A 234 -21.10 26.86 -13.04
N ILE A 235 -20.51 25.85 -12.39
CA ILE A 235 -20.31 25.83 -10.93
C ILE A 235 -18.98 26.50 -10.62
N ARG A 236 -18.98 27.40 -9.65
CA ARG A 236 -17.81 28.18 -9.25
C ARG A 236 -17.43 27.93 -7.81
N ASN A 237 -16.14 28.09 -7.53
CA ASN A 237 -15.60 28.12 -6.17
C ASN A 237 -16.07 26.95 -5.29
N LEU A 238 -16.08 25.73 -5.84
CA LEU A 238 -16.35 24.54 -5.05
C LEU A 238 -15.27 24.42 -3.98
N LYS A 239 -15.68 24.43 -2.72
CA LYS A 239 -14.83 24.15 -1.55
C LYS A 239 -15.28 22.86 -0.92
N VAL A 240 -14.33 22.00 -0.56
CA VAL A 240 -14.61 20.69 0.03
C VAL A 240 -13.77 20.53 1.29
N SER A 241 -14.39 20.08 2.39
CA SER A 241 -13.74 19.75 3.66
C SER A 241 -14.30 18.44 4.19
N TYR A 242 -13.49 17.71 4.94
CA TYR A 242 -13.79 16.36 5.42
C TYR A 242 -13.57 16.26 6.92
N LYS A 243 -14.34 15.40 7.57
CA LYS A 243 -14.15 15.06 8.99
C LYS A 243 -14.48 13.58 9.22
N LEU A 244 -13.68 12.92 10.06
CA LEU A 244 -13.86 11.53 10.46
C LEU A 244 -14.23 11.46 11.95
N GLY A 245 -15.52 11.57 12.24
CA GLY A 245 -16.06 11.56 13.60
C GLY A 245 -15.28 12.44 14.58
N GLU A 246 -14.94 11.88 15.73
CA GLU A 246 -14.06 12.52 16.73
C GLU A 246 -12.55 12.27 16.49
N TYR A 247 -12.21 11.49 15.47
CA TYR A 247 -10.84 11.05 15.21
C TYR A 247 -10.09 11.96 14.25
N SER A 248 -10.74 12.97 13.66
CA SER A 248 -10.05 14.02 12.91
C SER A 248 -10.72 15.38 13.13
N GLU A 249 -9.93 16.44 12.99
CA GLU A 249 -10.50 17.77 12.76
C GLU A 249 -11.03 17.89 11.33
N TRP A 250 -11.77 18.97 11.08
CA TRP A 250 -12.12 19.35 9.71
C TRP A 250 -10.84 19.63 8.91
N SER A 251 -10.72 18.99 7.74
CA SER A 251 -9.61 19.25 6.84
C SER A 251 -9.64 20.66 6.27
N ALA A 252 -8.47 21.20 5.92
CA ALA A 252 -8.39 22.47 5.24
C ALA A 252 -9.15 22.42 3.90
N PRO A 253 -9.94 23.46 3.56
CA PRO A 253 -10.80 23.42 2.40
C PRO A 253 -9.99 23.37 1.10
N LYS A 254 -10.19 22.32 0.31
CA LYS A 254 -9.68 22.26 -1.06
C LYS A 254 -10.64 23.00 -1.98
N SER A 255 -10.09 23.82 -2.87
CA SER A 255 -10.88 24.72 -3.73
C SER A 255 -10.69 24.41 -5.21
N TYR A 256 -11.80 24.40 -5.95
CA TYR A 256 -11.88 24.23 -7.39
C TYR A 256 -12.64 25.43 -7.97
N SER A 257 -12.03 26.14 -8.90
CA SER A 257 -12.52 27.45 -9.36
C SER A 257 -13.69 27.34 -10.32
N LEU A 258 -13.72 26.29 -11.14
CA LEU A 258 -14.73 26.11 -12.19
C LEU A 258 -15.00 24.63 -12.43
N ILE A 259 -16.28 24.28 -12.52
CA ILE A 259 -16.77 23.00 -13.07
C ILE A 259 -17.82 23.36 -14.14
N VAL A 260 -17.48 23.16 -15.41
CA VAL A 260 -18.37 23.43 -16.54
C VAL A 260 -19.49 22.38 -16.62
N PRO A 261 -20.62 22.64 -17.32
CA PRO A 261 -21.67 21.66 -17.52
C PRO A 261 -21.14 20.29 -18.00
N GLY A 262 -21.55 19.22 -17.34
CA GLY A 262 -21.10 17.85 -17.60
C GLY A 262 -19.72 17.49 -17.03
N GLY A 263 -18.95 18.49 -16.57
CA GLY A 263 -17.63 18.30 -15.96
C GLY A 263 -17.69 17.75 -14.54
N CYS A 264 -16.53 17.26 -14.08
CA CYS A 264 -16.39 16.58 -12.79
C CYS A 264 -15.19 17.08 -12.00
N VAL A 265 -15.26 16.94 -10.68
CA VAL A 265 -14.13 16.98 -9.75
C VAL A 265 -14.13 15.70 -8.93
N VAL A 266 -12.98 15.04 -8.85
CA VAL A 266 -12.73 13.91 -7.96
C VAL A 266 -11.82 14.40 -6.83
N ASP A 267 -12.30 14.40 -5.59
CA ASP A 267 -11.51 14.78 -4.42
C ASP A 267 -11.31 13.61 -3.46
N LEU A 268 -10.09 13.46 -2.96
CA LEU A 268 -9.67 12.37 -2.09
C LEU A 268 -9.41 12.85 -0.66
N TYR A 269 -9.88 12.11 0.32
CA TYR A 269 -9.63 12.41 1.72
C TYR A 269 -8.52 11.53 2.32
N TYR A 270 -7.42 12.17 2.69
CA TYR A 270 -6.32 11.57 3.47
C TYR A 270 -6.31 12.18 4.88
N PRO A 271 -7.05 11.60 5.85
CA PRO A 271 -7.19 12.17 7.19
C PRO A 271 -5.89 12.11 8.00
N VAL A 272 -5.58 13.18 8.72
CA VAL A 272 -4.72 13.08 9.91
C VAL A 272 -5.58 12.53 11.05
N ILE A 273 -5.47 11.24 11.31
CA ILE A 273 -6.25 10.53 12.32
C ILE A 273 -5.58 10.67 13.69
N SER A 274 -6.36 10.96 14.73
CA SER A 274 -5.94 11.04 16.13
C SER A 274 -5.53 9.68 16.67
N SER A 275 -4.49 9.62 17.51
CA SER A 275 -4.05 8.40 18.17
C SER A 275 -5.10 7.77 19.09
N LYS A 276 -6.19 8.48 19.42
CA LYS A 276 -7.33 7.89 20.16
C LYS A 276 -7.87 6.59 19.54
N VAL A 277 -7.73 6.42 18.22
CA VAL A 277 -8.13 5.17 17.54
C VAL A 277 -7.40 3.94 18.09
N THR A 278 -6.22 4.10 18.72
CA THR A 278 -5.46 2.98 19.29
C THR A 278 -6.09 2.42 20.57
N GLU A 279 -7.09 3.09 21.14
CA GLU A 279 -7.87 2.63 22.30
C GLU A 279 -9.00 1.65 21.90
N LEU A 280 -9.30 1.54 20.60
CA LEU A 280 -10.35 0.67 20.11
C LEU A 280 -9.91 -0.79 20.15
N MET A 281 -10.65 -1.62 20.90
CA MET A 281 -10.39 -3.07 20.96
C MET A 281 -11.24 -3.87 19.97
N THR A 282 -12.34 -3.29 19.51
CA THR A 282 -13.29 -3.91 18.58
C THR A 282 -13.69 -2.92 17.50
N ARG A 283 -14.23 -3.43 16.39
CA ARG A 283 -14.89 -2.62 15.36
C ARG A 283 -15.82 -1.57 15.99
N SER A 284 -15.68 -0.34 15.54
CA SER A 284 -16.45 0.80 16.05
C SER A 284 -16.99 1.63 14.88
N PRO A 285 -18.30 1.93 14.84
CA PRO A 285 -18.87 2.79 13.80
C PRO A 285 -18.39 4.24 13.93
N VAL A 286 -18.17 4.91 12.81
CA VAL A 286 -17.81 6.34 12.76
C VAL A 286 -18.46 7.02 11.56
N ASP A 287 -18.92 8.26 11.76
CA ASP A 287 -19.44 9.10 10.68
C ASP A 287 -18.29 9.78 9.93
N LEU A 288 -18.24 9.58 8.62
CA LEU A 288 -17.44 10.35 7.68
C LEU A 288 -18.32 11.46 7.11
N GLN A 289 -17.93 12.72 7.33
CA GLN A 289 -18.67 13.89 6.86
C GLN A 289 -17.89 14.63 5.78
N ILE A 290 -18.60 15.08 4.74
CA ILE A 290 -18.06 15.84 3.62
C ILE A 290 -18.88 17.12 3.51
N ASN A 291 -18.31 18.23 3.97
CA ASN A 291 -18.90 19.55 3.83
C ASN A 291 -18.46 20.17 2.51
N TYR A 292 -19.40 20.67 1.72
CA TYR A 292 -19.08 21.35 0.48
C TYR A 292 -19.93 22.60 0.25
N THR A 293 -19.31 23.59 -0.37
CA THR A 293 -19.96 24.84 -0.78
C THR A 293 -19.60 25.19 -2.21
N TYR A 294 -20.51 25.78 -2.97
CA TYR A 294 -20.23 26.26 -4.32
C TYR A 294 -21.10 27.45 -4.69
N GLU A 295 -20.75 28.13 -5.77
CA GLU A 295 -21.46 29.31 -6.29
C GLU A 295 -22.01 29.04 -7.70
N ASP A 296 -23.15 29.63 -8.02
CA ASP A 296 -23.65 29.68 -9.40
C ASP A 296 -23.06 30.85 -10.21
N GLY A 297 -23.40 30.91 -11.50
CA GLY A 297 -23.00 32.02 -12.38
C GLY A 297 -23.58 33.39 -12.02
N LYS A 298 -24.51 33.48 -11.06
CA LYS A 298 -25.09 34.73 -10.54
C LYS A 298 -24.46 35.14 -9.19
N GLY A 299 -23.59 34.31 -8.61
CA GLY A 299 -22.96 34.51 -7.32
C GLY A 299 -23.78 34.03 -6.12
N ASN A 300 -24.88 33.28 -6.33
CA ASN A 300 -25.60 32.65 -5.22
C ASN A 300 -24.77 31.49 -4.67
N THR A 301 -24.62 31.42 -3.36
CA THR A 301 -23.89 30.36 -2.67
C THR A 301 -24.82 29.24 -2.23
N TYR A 302 -24.37 28.00 -2.43
CA TYR A 302 -25.01 26.76 -2.01
C TYR A 302 -24.07 26.00 -1.08
N SER A 303 -24.63 25.32 -0.09
CA SER A 303 -23.88 24.51 0.88
C SER A 303 -24.68 23.27 1.24
N ASP A 304 -24.01 22.14 1.39
CA ASP A 304 -24.63 20.90 1.82
C ASP A 304 -23.57 19.98 2.45
N ILE A 305 -24.02 18.92 3.12
CA ILE A 305 -23.18 17.94 3.80
C ILE A 305 -23.59 16.55 3.34
N ALA A 306 -22.66 15.82 2.73
CA ALA A 306 -22.78 14.38 2.55
C ALA A 306 -22.19 13.66 3.76
N ALA A 307 -22.77 12.52 4.12
CA ALA A 307 -22.26 11.69 5.22
C ALA A 307 -22.35 10.22 4.86
N GLU A 308 -21.31 9.47 5.24
CA GLU A 308 -21.25 8.01 5.13
C GLU A 308 -20.89 7.42 6.49
N ARG A 309 -21.39 6.21 6.76
CA ARG A 309 -21.04 5.46 7.97
C ARG A 309 -20.02 4.39 7.62
N ILE A 310 -18.83 4.45 8.23
CA ILE A 310 -17.78 3.44 8.09
C ILE A 310 -17.44 2.82 9.45
N GLU A 311 -16.56 1.82 9.47
CA GLU A 311 -16.06 1.22 10.71
C GLU A 311 -14.54 1.46 10.88
N ILE A 312 -14.10 1.65 12.11
CA ILE A 312 -12.68 1.57 12.49
C ILE A 312 -12.48 0.22 13.19
N LEU A 313 -11.59 -0.61 12.66
CA LEU A 313 -11.21 -1.88 13.27
C LEU A 313 -10.39 -1.65 14.54
N GLY A 314 -10.48 -2.60 15.48
CA GLY A 314 -9.68 -2.55 16.71
C GLY A 314 -8.18 -2.56 16.44
N ILE A 315 -7.39 -2.15 17.44
CA ILE A 315 -5.94 -1.99 17.33
C ILE A 315 -5.19 -3.29 17.00
N ASN A 316 -5.80 -4.44 17.31
CA ASN A 316 -5.29 -5.77 16.97
C ASN A 316 -5.90 -6.33 15.67
N GLN A 317 -6.85 -5.67 15.03
CA GLN A 317 -7.62 -6.24 13.92
C GLN A 317 -7.03 -5.85 12.56
N ILE A 318 -6.71 -6.87 11.74
CA ILE A 318 -6.40 -6.69 10.33
C ILE A 318 -7.54 -7.22 9.45
N GLU A 319 -7.90 -6.45 8.43
CA GLU A 319 -8.65 -6.92 7.27
C GLU A 319 -7.64 -7.13 6.14
N PHE A 320 -7.44 -8.39 5.71
CA PHE A 320 -6.40 -8.74 4.75
C PHE A 320 -6.67 -8.24 3.34
N SER A 321 -7.88 -7.77 3.04
CA SER A 321 -8.20 -7.09 1.79
C SER A 321 -9.44 -6.23 1.92
N ASN A 322 -9.38 -5.03 1.36
CA ASN A 322 -10.52 -4.11 1.25
C ASN A 322 -11.16 -4.13 -0.16
N LEU A 323 -10.83 -5.11 -1.00
CA LEU A 323 -11.44 -5.26 -2.34
C LEU A 323 -12.89 -5.74 -2.22
N THR A 324 -13.80 -5.13 -2.99
CA THR A 324 -15.17 -5.63 -3.09
C THR A 324 -15.23 -6.94 -3.88
N VAL A 325 -16.36 -7.65 -3.82
CA VAL A 325 -16.55 -8.91 -4.57
C VAL A 325 -16.38 -8.68 -6.07
N GLU A 326 -16.88 -7.56 -6.58
CA GLU A 326 -16.78 -7.16 -7.99
C GLU A 326 -15.35 -6.83 -8.41
N GLU A 327 -14.51 -6.46 -7.45
CA GLU A 327 -13.11 -6.11 -7.64
C GLU A 327 -12.17 -7.33 -7.55
N LYS A 328 -12.66 -8.44 -6.97
CA LYS A 328 -11.92 -9.69 -6.87
C LYS A 328 -11.97 -10.46 -8.18
N THR A 329 -10.82 -10.96 -8.58
CA THR A 329 -10.65 -11.71 -9.83
C THR A 329 -10.49 -13.21 -9.60
N GLY A 330 -10.39 -13.61 -8.32
CA GLY A 330 -10.17 -14.98 -7.88
C GLY A 330 -8.71 -15.30 -7.59
N ALA A 331 -7.79 -14.33 -7.77
CA ALA A 331 -6.39 -14.52 -7.41
C ALA A 331 -6.21 -14.58 -5.88
N TRP A 332 -5.22 -15.34 -5.40
CA TRP A 332 -4.90 -15.39 -3.98
C TRP A 332 -4.59 -13.99 -3.42
N ALA A 333 -3.78 -13.22 -4.14
CA ALA A 333 -3.37 -11.87 -3.75
C ALA A 333 -4.55 -10.89 -3.56
N ASP A 334 -5.72 -11.13 -4.17
CA ASP A 334 -6.91 -10.30 -3.98
C ASP A 334 -7.46 -10.39 -2.56
N ASN A 335 -7.37 -11.57 -1.94
CA ASN A 335 -7.85 -11.78 -0.58
C ASN A 335 -6.85 -11.31 0.48
N PHE A 336 -5.65 -10.94 0.06
CA PHE A 336 -4.51 -10.64 0.91
C PHE A 336 -3.78 -9.35 0.51
N SER A 337 -4.47 -8.42 -0.16
CA SER A 337 -3.89 -7.17 -0.68
C SER A 337 -3.35 -6.22 0.42
N ASN A 338 -3.85 -6.34 1.65
CA ASN A 338 -3.39 -5.57 2.81
C ASN A 338 -2.29 -6.28 3.61
N VAL A 339 -1.80 -7.46 3.19
CA VAL A 339 -0.70 -8.16 3.89
C VAL A 339 0.53 -7.28 4.16
N PRO A 340 0.97 -6.37 3.26
CA PRO A 340 2.08 -5.48 3.57
C PRO A 340 1.91 -4.63 4.84
N LEU A 341 0.67 -4.35 5.23
CA LEU A 341 0.32 -3.60 6.44
C LEU A 341 0.63 -4.35 7.75
N LEU A 342 0.85 -5.67 7.70
CA LEU A 342 1.23 -6.47 8.86
C LEU A 342 2.51 -5.95 9.54
N THR A 343 3.41 -5.32 8.77
CA THR A 343 4.66 -4.75 9.31
C THR A 343 4.43 -3.67 10.37
N ALA A 344 3.23 -3.06 10.43
CA ALA A 344 2.86 -2.13 11.50
C ALA A 344 2.85 -2.77 12.90
N TRP A 345 2.63 -4.09 12.98
CA TRP A 345 2.67 -4.84 14.24
C TRP A 345 4.09 -5.20 14.71
N VAL A 346 5.11 -4.99 13.89
CA VAL A 346 6.51 -5.21 14.29
C VAL A 346 6.95 -4.03 15.17
N THR A 347 6.86 -4.20 16.49
CA THR A 347 7.05 -3.13 17.49
C THR A 347 8.39 -3.20 18.21
N HIS A 348 9.50 -3.13 17.47
CA HIS A 348 10.86 -3.19 18.02
C HIS A 348 11.18 -2.11 19.10
N LEU A 349 10.44 -1.00 19.11
CA LEU A 349 10.60 0.05 20.13
C LEU A 349 9.84 -0.21 21.44
N ASP A 350 8.98 -1.21 21.47
CA ASP A 350 8.15 -1.52 22.62
C ASP A 350 8.99 -2.02 23.80
N SER A 351 8.66 -1.58 25.02
CA SER A 351 9.48 -1.85 26.22
C SER A 351 9.62 -3.34 26.55
N PRO A 352 8.55 -4.17 26.49
CA PRO A 352 8.68 -5.62 26.65
C PRO A 352 9.56 -6.26 25.58
N VAL A 353 9.51 -5.79 24.32
CA VAL A 353 10.35 -6.32 23.23
C VAL A 353 11.81 -6.00 23.47
N LYS A 354 12.13 -4.75 23.86
CA LYS A 354 13.50 -4.37 24.23
C LYS A 354 14.03 -5.14 25.43
N ALA A 355 13.18 -5.39 26.43
CA ALA A 355 13.55 -6.18 27.59
C ALA A 355 13.87 -7.63 27.20
N LEU A 356 13.06 -8.24 26.33
CA LEU A 356 13.33 -9.57 25.78
C LEU A 356 14.66 -9.59 25.01
N ALA A 357 14.85 -8.64 24.09
CA ALA A 357 16.10 -8.51 23.33
C ALA A 357 17.33 -8.34 24.25
N GLY A 358 17.19 -7.63 25.37
CA GLY A 358 18.21 -7.52 26.41
C GLY A 358 18.52 -8.86 27.09
N MET A 359 17.49 -9.63 27.47
CA MET A 359 17.65 -10.97 28.04
C MET A 359 18.38 -11.92 27.07
N VAL A 360 17.98 -11.90 25.79
CA VAL A 360 18.63 -12.69 24.74
C VAL A 360 20.08 -12.26 24.55
N SER A 361 20.35 -10.95 24.52
CA SER A 361 21.72 -10.42 24.40
C SER A 361 22.59 -10.88 25.56
N GLN A 362 22.07 -10.89 26.79
CA GLN A 362 22.77 -11.39 27.97
C GLN A 362 23.13 -12.88 27.83
N LEU A 363 22.18 -13.72 27.41
CA LEU A 363 22.41 -15.15 27.19
C LEU A 363 23.34 -15.44 26.00
N ALA A 364 23.31 -14.60 24.97
CA ALA A 364 24.22 -14.68 23.83
C ALA A 364 25.66 -14.22 24.18
N GLY A 365 25.89 -13.71 25.39
CA GLY A 365 27.22 -13.27 25.87
C GLY A 365 27.52 -11.78 25.62
N GLY A 366 26.51 -10.96 25.33
CA GLY A 366 26.64 -9.50 25.19
C GLY A 366 27.39 -9.04 23.95
N VAL A 367 27.55 -9.91 22.94
CA VAL A 367 28.26 -9.59 21.69
C VAL A 367 27.37 -8.71 20.81
N PRO A 368 27.92 -7.69 20.11
CA PRO A 368 27.11 -6.88 19.21
C PRO A 368 26.54 -7.70 18.04
N THR A 369 25.24 -7.99 18.10
CA THR A 369 24.55 -8.93 17.21
C THR A 369 24.67 -8.60 15.72
N ALA A 370 24.64 -7.31 15.36
CA ALA A 370 24.61 -6.87 13.96
C ALA A 370 25.99 -6.78 13.29
N LEU A 371 27.09 -7.11 13.99
CA LEU A 371 28.44 -6.97 13.42
C LEU A 371 28.85 -8.12 12.50
N ASP A 372 28.48 -9.35 12.85
CA ASP A 372 28.92 -10.53 12.11
C ASP A 372 27.85 -11.64 12.10
N ARG A 373 27.99 -12.54 11.13
CA ARG A 373 27.04 -13.63 10.88
C ARG A 373 26.89 -14.58 12.07
N GLU A 374 27.97 -14.96 12.73
CA GLU A 374 27.92 -15.95 13.80
C GLU A 374 27.22 -15.37 15.04
N SER A 375 27.49 -14.11 15.36
CA SER A 375 26.80 -13.37 16.42
C SER A 375 25.30 -13.23 16.14
N ALA A 376 24.92 -12.92 14.89
CA ALA A 376 23.51 -12.85 14.48
C ALA A 376 22.79 -14.20 14.60
N ILE A 377 23.40 -15.29 14.09
CA ILE A 377 22.83 -16.65 14.21
C ILE A 377 22.72 -17.06 15.67
N LYS A 378 23.73 -16.75 16.50
CA LYS A 378 23.71 -17.04 17.94
C LYS A 378 22.56 -16.32 18.64
N PHE A 379 22.36 -15.04 18.36
CA PHE A 379 21.23 -14.29 18.92
C PHE A 379 19.88 -14.92 18.52
N CYS A 380 19.69 -15.22 17.24
CA CYS A 380 18.48 -15.87 16.72
C CYS A 380 18.20 -17.22 17.41
N ARG A 381 19.24 -18.05 17.60
CA ARG A 381 19.13 -19.31 18.33
C ARG A 381 18.73 -19.10 19.78
N VAL A 382 19.43 -18.21 20.48
CA VAL A 382 19.15 -17.93 21.90
C VAL A 382 17.76 -17.35 22.10
N LEU A 383 17.28 -16.51 21.18
CA LEU A 383 15.89 -16.01 21.19
C LEU A 383 14.90 -17.17 21.11
N TYR A 384 15.07 -18.04 20.12
CA TYR A 384 14.20 -19.21 19.92
C TYR A 384 14.22 -20.14 21.14
N ASP A 385 15.40 -20.47 21.66
CA ASP A 385 15.57 -21.35 22.81
C ASP A 385 14.97 -20.72 24.08
N LEU A 386 15.07 -19.40 24.25
CA LEU A 386 14.46 -18.67 25.36
C LEU A 386 12.93 -18.70 25.30
N GLU A 387 12.35 -18.53 24.11
CA GLU A 387 10.90 -18.66 23.89
C GLU A 387 10.40 -20.06 24.26
N VAL A 388 11.11 -21.11 23.80
CA VAL A 388 10.81 -22.51 24.14
C VAL A 388 10.93 -22.75 25.65
N ALA A 389 12.02 -22.32 26.27
CA ALA A 389 12.27 -22.49 27.71
C ALA A 389 11.23 -21.78 28.58
N ASN A 390 10.68 -20.66 28.11
CA ASN A 390 9.63 -19.92 28.81
C ASN A 390 8.21 -20.44 28.52
N GLY A 391 8.09 -21.51 27.73
CA GLY A 391 6.84 -22.22 27.46
C GLY A 391 5.97 -21.60 26.38
N MET A 392 6.56 -20.84 25.45
CA MET A 392 5.83 -20.26 24.32
C MET A 392 5.18 -21.36 23.47
N ALA A 393 3.93 -21.14 23.05
CA ALA A 393 3.16 -22.12 22.29
C ALA A 393 2.49 -21.54 21.05
N TYR A 394 2.30 -22.39 20.04
CA TYR A 394 1.45 -22.06 18.90
C TYR A 394 -0.02 -22.06 19.32
N GLN A 395 -0.76 -21.05 18.88
CA GLN A 395 -2.19 -20.90 19.08
C GLN A 395 -2.92 -20.85 17.73
N THR A 396 -4.10 -21.47 17.66
CA THR A 396 -4.99 -21.37 16.49
C THR A 396 -5.39 -19.91 16.22
N PRO A 397 -5.33 -19.43 14.97
CA PRO A 397 -5.78 -18.08 14.62
C PRO A 397 -7.22 -17.79 15.00
N SER A 398 -7.44 -16.65 15.66
CA SER A 398 -8.76 -16.03 15.79
C SER A 398 -9.07 -15.27 14.50
N GLY A 399 -9.51 -16.03 13.51
CA GLY A 399 -10.03 -15.46 12.26
C GLY A 399 -11.45 -14.95 12.46
N PHE A 400 -11.80 -13.91 11.70
CA PHE A 400 -13.18 -13.50 11.50
C PHE A 400 -13.43 -13.29 10.02
N LEU A 401 -14.60 -13.72 9.53
CA LEU A 401 -15.01 -13.46 8.16
C LEU A 401 -15.65 -12.08 8.11
N ILE A 402 -15.01 -11.15 7.40
CA ILE A 402 -15.53 -9.81 7.21
C ILE A 402 -16.17 -9.75 5.83
N GLN A 403 -17.49 -9.88 5.72
CA GLN A 403 -18.26 -9.64 4.48
C GLN A 403 -17.44 -9.91 3.20
N TYR A 404 -17.05 -11.18 3.00
CA TYR A 404 -16.28 -11.68 1.85
C TYR A 404 -14.74 -11.50 1.84
N SER A 405 -14.12 -11.00 2.91
CA SER A 405 -12.66 -10.86 3.07
C SER A 405 -12.15 -11.49 4.38
N PRO A 406 -10.99 -12.17 4.37
CA PRO A 406 -10.44 -12.72 5.60
C PRO A 406 -9.94 -11.61 6.52
N GLY A 407 -10.28 -11.70 7.80
CA GLY A 407 -9.73 -10.88 8.88
C GLY A 407 -9.15 -11.74 9.99
N GLN A 408 -8.25 -11.16 10.78
CA GLN A 408 -7.65 -11.83 11.93
C GLN A 408 -7.34 -10.83 13.05
N ASP A 409 -7.49 -11.25 14.31
CA ASP A 409 -6.88 -10.52 15.42
C ASP A 409 -5.40 -10.91 15.53
N ILE A 410 -4.51 -9.94 15.31
CA ILE A 410 -3.06 -10.05 15.42
C ILE A 410 -2.63 -9.51 16.78
N LYS A 411 -1.97 -10.36 17.56
CA LYS A 411 -1.37 -9.96 18.84
C LYS A 411 -0.14 -9.09 18.57
N TYR A 412 -0.01 -7.99 19.30
CA TYR A 412 1.30 -7.32 19.34
C TYR A 412 2.31 -8.19 20.09
N PRO A 413 3.61 -8.05 19.84
CA PRO A 413 4.66 -8.76 20.57
C PRO A 413 4.45 -8.80 22.09
N ARG A 414 4.05 -7.67 22.71
CA ARG A 414 3.73 -7.61 24.15
C ARG A 414 2.63 -8.57 24.60
N ASP A 415 1.61 -8.79 23.77
CA ASP A 415 0.49 -9.68 24.07
C ASP A 415 0.92 -11.14 23.91
N VAL A 416 1.75 -11.43 22.90
CA VAL A 416 2.37 -12.75 22.73
C VAL A 416 3.26 -13.08 23.94
N LEU A 417 4.07 -12.11 24.40
CA LEU A 417 4.95 -12.27 25.57
C LEU A 417 4.15 -12.46 26.87
N ARG A 418 3.04 -11.75 27.05
CA ARG A 418 2.13 -11.91 28.19
C ARG A 418 1.47 -13.28 28.19
N ASP A 419 0.88 -13.66 27.06
CA ASP A 419 0.05 -14.87 26.95
C ASP A 419 0.88 -16.13 26.72
N LYS A 420 2.19 -15.97 26.44
CA LYS A 420 3.11 -17.04 26.03
C LYS A 420 2.55 -17.89 24.89
N SER A 421 1.82 -17.26 23.98
CA SER A 421 1.16 -17.93 22.87
C SER A 421 0.79 -16.99 21.73
N GLY A 422 0.91 -17.48 20.50
CA GLY A 422 0.58 -16.74 19.29
C GLY A 422 0.37 -17.62 18.08
N THR A 423 -0.24 -17.05 17.04
CA THR A 423 -0.41 -17.65 15.72
C THR A 423 0.88 -17.61 14.92
N CYS A 424 0.87 -18.14 13.69
CA CYS A 424 2.04 -18.07 12.79
C CYS A 424 2.47 -16.62 12.52
N VAL A 425 1.49 -15.73 12.33
CA VAL A 425 1.73 -14.30 12.11
C VAL A 425 2.25 -13.63 13.39
N ASP A 426 1.63 -13.89 14.54
CA ASP A 426 2.03 -13.26 15.81
C ASP A 426 3.47 -13.64 16.23
N LEU A 427 3.81 -14.93 16.10
CA LEU A 427 5.15 -15.45 16.43
C LEU A 427 6.20 -14.92 15.45
N ALA A 428 5.88 -14.82 14.16
CA ALA A 428 6.77 -14.21 13.18
C ALA A 428 7.04 -12.73 13.48
N ILE A 429 5.99 -11.99 13.86
CA ILE A 429 6.08 -10.58 14.25
C ILE A 429 6.89 -10.40 15.53
N LEU A 430 6.68 -11.24 16.56
CA LEU A 430 7.48 -11.19 17.80
C LEU A 430 8.95 -11.39 17.49
N TYR A 431 9.27 -12.46 16.75
CA TYR A 431 10.64 -12.81 16.40
C TYR A 431 11.33 -11.69 15.59
N ALA A 432 10.64 -11.17 14.56
CA ALA A 432 11.12 -10.03 13.79
C ALA A 432 11.32 -8.78 14.65
N SER A 433 10.42 -8.50 15.59
CA SER A 433 10.52 -7.33 16.48
C SER A 433 11.73 -7.42 17.41
N ALA A 434 12.02 -8.61 17.93
CA ALA A 434 13.16 -8.84 18.83
C ALA A 434 14.51 -8.77 18.10
N CYS A 435 14.61 -9.37 16.90
CA CYS A 435 15.80 -9.26 16.06
C CYS A 435 16.04 -7.83 15.57
N GLU A 436 14.99 -7.12 15.19
CA GLU A 436 15.10 -5.73 14.78
C GLU A 436 15.51 -4.79 15.94
N ALA A 437 15.07 -5.09 17.16
CA ALA A 437 15.45 -4.31 18.35
C ALA A 437 16.97 -4.30 18.60
N VAL A 438 17.72 -5.25 18.04
CA VAL A 438 19.19 -5.33 18.08
C VAL A 438 19.86 -4.97 16.75
N GLY A 439 19.12 -4.38 15.82
CA GLY A 439 19.63 -3.83 14.56
C GLY A 439 19.79 -4.83 13.43
N LEU A 440 19.20 -6.03 13.53
CA LEU A 440 19.14 -6.95 12.39
C LEU A 440 18.02 -6.52 11.42
N GLU A 441 18.28 -6.67 10.13
CA GLU A 441 17.28 -6.50 9.08
C GLU A 441 16.33 -7.70 9.07
N THR A 442 15.03 -7.43 8.99
CA THR A 442 13.99 -8.42 9.21
C THR A 442 12.94 -8.39 8.12
N VAL A 443 12.54 -9.59 7.69
CA VAL A 443 11.58 -9.80 6.61
C VAL A 443 10.48 -10.72 7.11
N LEU A 444 9.23 -10.36 6.88
CA LEU A 444 8.09 -11.27 7.07
C LEU A 444 7.75 -11.92 5.73
N VAL A 445 7.74 -13.24 5.69
CA VAL A 445 7.29 -13.99 4.51
C VAL A 445 5.91 -14.56 4.79
N VAL A 446 4.93 -14.16 3.97
CA VAL A 446 3.55 -14.65 4.05
C VAL A 446 3.26 -15.49 2.82
N ILE A 447 2.77 -16.72 3.03
CA ILE A 447 2.35 -17.66 1.99
C ILE A 447 0.91 -18.09 2.28
N PRO A 448 0.21 -18.77 1.35
CA PRO A 448 -1.13 -19.29 1.62
C PRO A 448 -1.18 -20.11 2.91
N GLY A 449 -1.92 -19.60 3.90
CA GLY A 449 -2.15 -20.25 5.18
C GLY A 449 -1.02 -20.18 6.20
N HIS A 450 0.10 -19.50 5.92
CA HIS A 450 1.25 -19.48 6.83
C HIS A 450 2.10 -18.20 6.74
N SER A 451 2.80 -17.88 7.82
CA SER A 451 3.72 -16.75 7.90
C SER A 451 4.92 -17.12 8.76
N PHE A 452 6.12 -16.69 8.35
CA PHE A 452 7.36 -16.93 9.09
C PHE A 452 8.37 -15.78 8.89
N PRO A 453 9.24 -15.52 9.87
CA PRO A 453 10.28 -14.50 9.76
C PRO A 453 11.49 -15.01 8.97
N VAL A 454 12.17 -14.08 8.30
CA VAL A 454 13.48 -14.26 7.70
C VAL A 454 14.37 -13.13 8.18
N ILE A 455 15.51 -13.47 8.75
CA ILE A 455 16.50 -12.49 9.21
C ILE A 455 17.58 -12.37 8.14
N ILE A 456 17.90 -11.15 7.72
CA ILE A 456 19.00 -10.91 6.80
C ILE A 456 20.27 -10.77 7.64
N LEU A 457 21.19 -11.72 7.46
CA LEU A 457 22.44 -11.76 8.18
C LEU A 457 23.37 -10.62 7.71
N PRO A 458 24.35 -10.17 8.52
CA PRO A 458 25.26 -9.09 8.14
C PRO A 458 26.03 -9.29 6.82
N ASP A 459 26.13 -10.54 6.33
CA ASP A 459 26.72 -10.87 5.03
C ASP A 459 25.71 -11.00 3.88
N GLY A 460 24.46 -10.56 4.10
CA GLY A 460 23.36 -10.54 3.14
C GLY A 460 22.62 -11.87 2.97
N ARG A 461 23.02 -12.94 3.66
CA ARG A 461 22.34 -14.25 3.52
C ARG A 461 21.04 -14.31 4.33
N PRO A 462 19.98 -14.92 3.79
CA PRO A 462 18.74 -15.15 4.54
C PRO A 462 18.89 -16.26 5.58
N LEU A 463 18.37 -16.02 6.77
CA LEU A 463 18.12 -17.00 7.83
C LEU A 463 16.62 -17.09 8.10
N PRO A 464 15.86 -17.92 7.36
CA PRO A 464 14.46 -18.17 7.66
C PRO A 464 14.33 -19.02 8.93
N VAL A 465 13.38 -18.69 9.80
CA VAL A 465 13.14 -19.43 11.05
C VAL A 465 11.67 -19.82 11.10
N GLU A 466 11.36 -21.13 11.16
CA GLU A 466 9.99 -21.59 11.42
C GLU A 466 9.62 -21.34 12.89
N SER A 467 9.16 -20.13 13.18
CA SER A 467 8.82 -19.70 14.54
C SER A 467 7.64 -20.48 15.14
N THR A 468 6.85 -21.19 14.36
CA THR A 468 5.78 -22.06 14.90
C THR A 468 6.27 -23.43 15.34
N ALA A 469 7.49 -23.82 14.96
CA ALA A 469 8.07 -25.10 15.38
C ALA A 469 8.29 -25.20 16.89
N ILE A 470 8.16 -24.10 17.63
CA ILE A 470 8.12 -24.09 19.10
C ILE A 470 7.05 -25.04 19.66
N SER A 471 5.93 -25.26 18.95
CA SER A 471 4.85 -26.24 19.20
C SER A 471 4.34 -26.43 20.65
N GLY A 472 4.77 -25.59 21.61
CA GLY A 472 4.60 -25.76 23.05
C GLY A 472 5.66 -26.66 23.72
N PRO A 473 5.68 -26.74 25.08
CA PRO A 473 6.77 -27.30 25.88
C PRO A 473 7.14 -28.78 25.62
N LYS A 474 6.27 -29.55 24.94
CA LYS A 474 6.47 -30.99 24.69
C LYS A 474 6.70 -31.35 23.22
N GLY A 475 6.74 -30.35 22.33
CA GLY A 475 6.82 -30.58 20.88
C GLY A 475 7.78 -29.65 20.14
N ALA A 476 8.54 -28.81 20.85
CA ALA A 476 9.45 -27.86 20.25
C ALA A 476 10.54 -28.57 19.43
N ALA A 477 10.70 -28.18 18.17
CA ALA A 477 11.84 -28.57 17.37
C ALA A 477 13.11 -27.83 17.84
N PRO A 478 14.31 -28.41 17.73
CA PRO A 478 15.56 -27.64 17.91
C PRO A 478 15.66 -26.52 16.88
N PHE A 479 16.36 -25.43 17.22
CA PHE A 479 16.52 -24.27 16.34
C PHE A 479 17.00 -24.61 14.93
N ASP A 480 17.99 -25.50 14.78
CA ASP A 480 18.49 -25.90 13.45
C ASP A 480 17.41 -26.55 12.60
N GLN A 481 16.55 -27.37 13.20
CA GLN A 481 15.41 -27.96 12.52
C GLN A 481 14.36 -26.90 12.16
N ALA A 482 14.13 -25.90 13.03
CA ALA A 482 13.26 -24.77 12.71
C ALA A 482 13.79 -23.96 11.51
N VAL A 483 15.11 -23.78 11.41
CA VAL A 483 15.75 -23.14 10.25
C VAL A 483 15.61 -24.00 8.98
N GLU A 484 15.83 -25.32 9.07
CA GLU A 484 15.63 -26.24 7.94
C GLU A 484 14.20 -26.22 7.42
N LEU A 485 13.21 -26.20 8.32
CA LEU A 485 11.79 -26.07 7.96
C LEU A 485 11.51 -24.72 7.28
N GLY A 486 12.04 -23.62 7.83
CA GLY A 486 11.95 -22.29 7.22
C GLY A 486 12.56 -22.25 5.82
N LEU A 487 13.75 -22.82 5.62
CA LEU A 487 14.40 -22.94 4.32
C LEU A 487 13.55 -23.72 3.32
N LYS A 488 12.93 -24.82 3.76
CA LYS A 488 12.04 -25.63 2.91
C LYS A 488 10.81 -24.82 2.48
N GLN A 489 10.16 -24.09 3.38
CA GLN A 489 9.02 -23.24 3.04
C GLN A 489 9.42 -22.11 2.08
N LEU A 490 10.55 -21.47 2.37
CA LEU A 490 11.16 -20.44 1.54
C LEU A 490 11.44 -20.94 0.11
N ALA A 491 11.94 -22.17 -0.03
CA ALA A 491 12.19 -22.78 -1.34
C ALA A 491 10.89 -23.20 -2.08
N GLN A 492 9.83 -23.55 -1.35
CA GLN A 492 8.58 -24.08 -1.90
C GLN A 492 7.53 -23.00 -2.23
N ARG A 493 7.87 -21.72 -2.08
CA ARG A 493 7.00 -20.59 -2.43
C ARG A 493 6.59 -20.67 -3.91
N LYS A 494 5.29 -20.50 -4.16
CA LYS A 494 4.75 -20.47 -5.52
C LYS A 494 4.68 -19.03 -6.00
N ILE A 495 5.21 -18.74 -7.18
CA ILE A 495 5.08 -17.44 -7.85
C ILE A 495 3.60 -17.01 -7.84
N GLY A 496 3.32 -15.78 -7.42
CA GLY A 496 1.96 -15.22 -7.29
C GLY A 496 1.23 -15.58 -6.01
N MET A 497 1.84 -16.38 -5.13
CA MET A 497 1.25 -16.85 -3.88
C MET A 497 2.22 -16.66 -2.71
N TYR A 498 2.79 -15.47 -2.60
CA TYR A 498 3.52 -15.06 -1.40
C TYR A 498 3.64 -13.53 -1.33
N TYR A 499 3.96 -13.02 -0.14
CA TYR A 499 4.50 -11.69 0.09
C TYR A 499 5.85 -11.82 0.80
N VAL A 500 6.81 -11.00 0.42
CA VAL A 500 8.08 -10.80 1.11
C VAL A 500 8.09 -9.35 1.59
N LEU A 501 7.99 -9.16 2.90
CA LEU A 501 7.82 -7.85 3.51
C LEU A 501 9.07 -7.47 4.27
N ASP A 502 9.95 -6.68 3.66
CA ASP A 502 11.08 -6.06 4.35
C ASP A 502 10.55 -5.01 5.34
N VAL A 503 10.75 -5.24 6.64
CA VAL A 503 10.17 -4.39 7.68
C VAL A 503 10.76 -2.98 7.62
N GLN A 504 12.06 -2.85 7.34
CA GLN A 504 12.75 -1.59 7.29
C GLN A 504 12.32 -0.78 6.06
N GLU A 505 12.24 -1.41 4.88
CA GLU A 505 11.74 -0.77 3.66
C GLU A 505 10.28 -0.32 3.83
N MET A 506 9.41 -1.16 4.40
CA MET A 506 8.01 -0.80 4.62
C MET A 506 7.87 0.40 5.57
N ARG A 507 8.77 0.57 6.54
CA ARG A 507 8.80 1.76 7.41
C ARG A 507 9.30 3.01 6.71
N GLU A 508 10.27 2.89 5.81
CA GLU A 508 10.66 4.01 4.94
C GLU A 508 9.49 4.45 4.06
N GLN A 509 8.63 3.52 3.67
CA GLN A 509 7.33 3.76 3.02
C GLN A 509 6.23 4.21 4.00
N GLY A 510 6.55 4.51 5.25
CA GLY A 510 5.61 5.08 6.23
C GLY A 510 4.76 4.08 7.00
N VAL A 511 4.93 2.76 6.81
CA VAL A 511 4.25 1.74 7.62
C VAL A 511 4.90 1.66 8.99
N ILE A 512 4.49 2.57 9.86
CA ILE A 512 5.02 2.71 11.21
C ILE A 512 4.02 2.20 12.23
N SER A 513 4.53 1.60 13.30
CA SER A 513 3.71 1.06 14.37
C SER A 513 2.85 2.14 15.06
N PRO A 514 1.67 1.75 15.55
CA PRO A 514 0.86 2.64 16.37
C PRO A 514 1.48 2.82 17.76
N GLU A 515 1.08 3.89 18.43
CA GLU A 515 1.34 4.10 19.84
C GLU A 515 0.64 3.00 20.64
N LEU A 516 1.39 2.33 21.50
CA LEU A 516 0.84 1.39 22.45
C LEU A 516 0.94 1.97 23.87
N PRO A 517 0.01 1.63 24.78
CA PRO A 517 0.07 2.09 26.16
C PRO A 517 1.42 1.78 26.80
N LYS A 518 1.94 2.68 27.64
CA LYS A 518 3.18 2.42 28.37
C LYS A 518 2.95 1.28 29.38
N LEU A 519 3.93 0.39 29.48
CA LEU A 519 3.97 -0.67 30.47
C LEU A 519 5.14 -0.41 31.44
N GLU A 520 5.06 -0.99 32.63
CA GLU A 520 6.14 -0.91 33.62
C GLU A 520 7.41 -1.62 33.12
N ALA A 521 8.58 -1.15 33.55
CA ALA A 521 9.86 -1.67 33.07
C ALA A 521 10.11 -3.15 33.48
N ASP A 522 9.51 -3.61 34.57
CA ASP A 522 9.65 -4.98 35.11
C ASP A 522 8.59 -5.96 34.58
N ILE A 523 7.81 -5.56 33.56
CA ILE A 523 6.61 -6.28 33.16
C ILE A 523 6.86 -7.71 32.69
N LEU A 524 7.97 -7.99 31.99
CA LEU A 524 8.32 -9.36 31.59
C LEU A 524 8.52 -10.28 32.81
N LYS A 525 9.18 -9.78 33.86
CA LYS A 525 9.37 -10.53 35.10
C LYS A 525 8.02 -10.84 35.77
N ARG A 526 7.10 -9.86 35.76
CA ARG A 526 5.74 -10.06 36.29
C ARG A 526 4.92 -11.07 35.48
N TRP A 527 5.12 -11.12 34.17
CA TRP A 527 4.56 -12.15 33.29
C TRP A 527 5.29 -13.49 33.37
N GLY A 528 6.24 -13.63 34.28
CA GLY A 528 6.93 -14.88 34.53
C GLY A 528 7.90 -15.26 33.40
N TRP A 529 8.58 -14.28 32.81
CA TRP A 529 9.77 -14.54 31.99
C TRP A 529 11.01 -14.69 32.87
N HIS A 530 11.81 -15.70 32.58
CA HIS A 530 13.00 -16.04 33.34
C HIS A 530 14.16 -16.33 32.37
N LEU A 531 15.38 -16.03 32.80
CA LEU A 531 16.56 -16.62 32.18
C LEU A 531 16.61 -18.10 32.58
N PRO A 532 17.02 -19.02 31.68
CA PRO A 532 17.26 -20.41 32.07
C PRO A 532 18.27 -20.45 33.23
N ASP A 533 18.09 -21.38 34.16
CA ASP A 533 19.07 -21.63 35.22
C ASP A 533 20.40 -22.02 34.55
N THR A 534 21.30 -21.04 34.46
CA THR A 534 22.69 -21.29 34.11
C THR A 534 23.30 -21.95 35.34
N GLY A 535 23.17 -23.28 35.43
CA GLY A 535 23.79 -24.07 36.47
C GLY A 535 25.26 -23.74 36.53
N GLY A 536 25.63 -22.91 37.51
CA GLY A 536 27.01 -22.68 37.88
C GLY A 536 27.52 -23.97 38.50
N ASN A 537 28.22 -24.77 37.69
CA ASN A 537 29.18 -25.74 38.20
C ASN A 537 30.53 -25.06 38.36
#